data_AF-A0A7V9C129-F1
#
_entry.id   AF-A0A7V9C129-F1
#
_cell.length_a   1.000
_cell.length_b   1.000
_cell.length_c   1.000
_cell.angle_alpha   90.00
_cell.angle_beta   90.00
_cell.angle_gamma   90.00
#
_symmetry.space_group_name_H-M   'P 1'
#
loop_
_entity.id
_entity.type
_entity.pdbx_description
1 polymer ?
#
loop_
_entity_poly.entity_id
_entity_poly.type
_entity_poly.pdbx_seq_one_letter_code
_entity_poly.pdbx_strand_id
1 'polypeptide(L)'
;MTVARLYETGEAIVAGVERCLPRWAERQVERILDAWGRLDPDARTRALEDARAAGVAATARVGADLRALLATPVAEQRATPLEVVRSAYREPTEVLAALGVPPVVRDQFDERAWPGDRYGLVPRTLGDLGDDDLAPLHLAWGLAKAAVLRG
;
A
#
# COMPACT_ATOMS: atom_id res chain seq x y z
N MET A 1 -17.33 -21.91 -10.41
CA MET A 1 -17.67 -20.47 -10.42
C MET A 1 -16.93 -19.70 -9.33
N THR A 2 -16.96 -20.15 -8.07
CA THR A 2 -16.30 -19.47 -6.93
C THR A 2 -14.77 -19.38 -7.04
N VAL A 3 -14.11 -20.45 -7.49
CA VAL A 3 -12.64 -20.48 -7.69
C VAL A 3 -12.21 -19.51 -8.79
N ALA A 4 -12.93 -19.46 -9.92
CA ALA A 4 -12.65 -18.51 -11.00
C ALA A 4 -12.74 -17.06 -10.50
N ARG A 5 -13.81 -16.72 -9.76
CA ARG A 5 -13.97 -15.39 -9.19
C ARG A 5 -12.89 -15.01 -8.19
N LEU A 6 -12.35 -15.97 -7.42
CA LEU A 6 -11.23 -15.74 -6.52
C LEU A 6 -9.96 -15.33 -7.29
N TYR A 7 -9.66 -16.02 -8.40
CA TYR A 7 -8.51 -15.69 -9.25
C TYR A 7 -8.71 -14.35 -9.97
N GLU A 8 -9.87 -14.15 -10.62
CA GLU A 8 -10.18 -12.90 -11.33
C GLU A 8 -10.07 -11.67 -10.42
N THR A 9 -10.63 -11.75 -9.20
CA THR A 9 -10.53 -10.66 -8.23
C THR A 9 -9.11 -10.47 -7.72
N GLY A 10 -8.35 -11.56 -7.53
CA GLY A 10 -6.93 -11.49 -7.17
C GLY A 10 -6.08 -10.78 -8.23
N GLU A 11 -6.25 -11.15 -9.51
CA GLU A 11 -5.56 -10.51 -10.63
C GLU A 11 -5.94 -9.03 -10.77
N ALA A 12 -7.24 -8.72 -10.65
CA ALA A 12 -7.71 -7.34 -10.68
C ALA A 12 -7.13 -6.49 -9.54
N ILE A 13 -6.99 -7.06 -8.34
CA ILE A 13 -6.34 -6.39 -7.21
C ILE A 13 -4.87 -6.13 -7.52
N VAL A 14 -4.11 -7.11 -8.03
CA VAL A 14 -2.69 -6.90 -8.40
C VAL A 14 -2.57 -5.77 -9.43
N ALA A 15 -3.35 -5.83 -10.51
CA ALA A 15 -3.30 -4.83 -11.56
C ALA A 15 -3.70 -3.43 -11.08
N GLY A 16 -4.71 -3.33 -10.22
CA GLY A 16 -5.13 -2.05 -9.64
C GLY A 16 -4.13 -1.49 -8.64
N VAL A 17 -3.54 -2.33 -7.79
CA VAL A 17 -2.47 -1.92 -6.88
C VAL A 17 -1.27 -1.42 -7.67
N GLU A 18 -0.79 -2.16 -8.66
CA GLU A 18 0.39 -1.74 -9.44
C GLU A 18 0.17 -0.46 -10.23
N ARG A 19 -1.06 -0.23 -10.70
CA ARG A 19 -1.44 1.03 -11.35
C ARG A 19 -1.44 2.21 -10.39
N CYS A 20 -1.98 2.04 -9.18
CA CYS A 20 -2.28 3.16 -8.28
C CYS A 20 -1.17 3.46 -7.28
N LEU A 21 -0.37 2.48 -6.89
CA LEU A 21 0.63 2.61 -5.83
C LEU A 21 1.72 3.65 -6.13
N PRO A 22 2.24 3.82 -7.38
CA PRO A 22 3.24 4.85 -7.65
C PRO A 22 2.73 6.26 -7.30
N ARG A 23 1.54 6.63 -7.78
CA ARG A 23 0.98 7.96 -7.50
C ARG A 23 0.54 8.09 -6.04
N TRP A 24 0.07 7.01 -5.42
CA TRP A 24 -0.23 7.01 -4.00
C TRP A 24 1.00 7.37 -3.15
N ALA A 25 2.16 6.77 -3.44
CA ALA A 25 3.41 7.05 -2.74
C ALA A 25 3.81 8.53 -2.86
N GLU A 26 3.79 9.07 -4.08
CA GLU A 26 4.05 10.49 -4.35
C GLU A 26 3.11 11.39 -3.52
N ARG A 27 1.79 11.12 -3.55
CA ARG A 27 0.81 11.90 -2.78
C ARG A 27 1.03 11.85 -1.27
N GLN A 28 1.49 10.72 -0.73
CA GLN A 28 1.78 10.61 0.71
C GLN A 28 2.98 11.48 1.10
N VAL A 29 4.05 11.49 0.29
CA VAL A 29 5.21 12.35 0.53
C VAL A 29 4.81 13.82 0.38
N GLU A 30 4.12 14.18 -0.72
CA GLU A 30 3.58 15.54 -0.95
C GLU A 30 2.78 16.04 0.26
N ARG A 31 1.83 15.24 0.76
CA ARG A 31 0.99 15.58 1.92
C ARG A 31 1.81 15.92 3.16
N ILE A 32 2.86 15.16 3.46
CA ILE A 32 3.70 15.39 4.64
C ILE A 32 4.61 16.60 4.44
N LEU A 33 5.20 16.76 3.25
CA LEU A 33 6.04 17.92 2.95
C LEU A 33 5.26 19.23 3.00
N ASP A 34 4.04 19.24 2.46
CA ASP A 34 3.16 20.41 2.48
C ASP A 34 2.76 20.77 3.91
N ALA A 35 2.47 19.76 4.76
CA ALA A 35 2.19 19.98 6.17
C ALA A 35 3.41 20.48 6.97
N TRP A 36 4.62 20.04 6.60
CA TRP A 36 5.85 20.47 7.27
C TRP A 36 6.27 21.89 6.87
N GLY A 37 6.13 22.25 5.58
CA GLY A 37 6.22 23.62 5.08
C GLY A 37 7.59 24.31 5.19
N ARG A 38 8.67 23.58 5.47
CA ARG A 38 10.01 24.13 5.76
C ARG A 38 11.08 23.82 4.71
N LEU A 39 10.71 23.19 3.62
CA LEU A 39 11.64 22.72 2.61
C LEU A 39 11.83 23.80 1.52
N ASP A 40 13.08 24.09 1.15
CA ASP A 40 13.36 24.99 0.03
C ASP A 40 12.90 24.37 -1.32
N PRO A 41 12.67 25.17 -2.37
CA PRO A 41 12.13 24.68 -3.65
C PRO A 41 12.97 23.60 -4.33
N ASP A 42 14.30 23.67 -4.23
CA ASP A 42 15.20 22.71 -4.89
C ASP A 42 15.21 21.38 -4.14
N ALA A 43 15.26 21.43 -2.81
CA ALA A 43 15.11 20.25 -1.97
C ALA A 43 13.73 19.61 -2.14
N ARG A 44 12.68 20.41 -2.30
CA ARG A 44 11.33 19.91 -2.61
C ARG A 44 11.27 19.20 -3.95
N THR A 45 11.93 19.75 -4.97
CA THR A 45 11.98 19.12 -6.30
C THR A 45 12.65 17.75 -6.23
N ARG A 46 13.83 17.67 -5.61
CA ARG A 46 14.53 16.39 -5.40
C ARG A 46 13.70 15.39 -4.60
N ALA A 47 13.04 15.84 -3.53
CA ALA A 47 12.18 14.98 -2.72
C ALA A 47 11.03 14.36 -3.51
N LEU A 48 10.46 15.08 -4.48
CA LEU A 48 9.40 14.53 -5.34
C LEU A 48 9.94 13.51 -6.35
N GLU A 49 11.15 13.70 -6.87
CA GLU A 49 11.84 12.72 -7.71
C GLU A 49 12.13 11.43 -6.93
N ASP A 50 12.63 11.57 -5.70
CA ASP A 50 12.86 10.45 -4.79
C ASP A 50 11.54 9.74 -4.43
N ALA A 51 10.46 10.49 -4.21
CA ALA A 51 9.13 9.92 -3.95
C ALA A 51 8.60 9.10 -5.13
N ARG A 52 8.84 9.57 -6.36
CA ARG A 52 8.49 8.83 -7.58
C ARG A 52 9.28 7.53 -7.69
N ALA A 53 10.59 7.58 -7.44
CA ALA A 53 11.43 6.39 -7.43
C ALA A 53 11.00 5.40 -6.34
N ALA A 54 10.69 5.90 -5.14
CA ALA A 54 10.15 5.12 -4.03
C ALA A 54 8.81 4.46 -4.38
N GLY A 55 7.93 5.17 -5.09
CA GLY A 55 6.66 4.62 -5.58
C GLY A 55 6.86 3.46 -6.55
N VAL A 56 7.83 3.55 -7.46
CA VAL A 56 8.19 2.45 -8.37
C VAL A 56 8.76 1.25 -7.59
N ALA A 57 9.67 1.49 -6.65
CA ALA A 57 10.26 0.44 -5.82
C ALA A 57 9.21 -0.29 -4.96
N ALA A 58 8.35 0.48 -4.28
CA ALA A 58 7.24 -0.05 -3.50
C ALA A 58 6.28 -0.88 -4.37
N THR A 59 6.00 -0.41 -5.59
CA THR A 59 5.13 -1.12 -6.53
C THR A 59 5.71 -2.47 -6.93
N ALA A 60 6.99 -2.50 -7.30
CA ALA A 60 7.66 -3.74 -7.68
C ALA A 60 7.63 -4.76 -6.53
N ARG A 61 7.96 -4.33 -5.31
CA ARG A 61 7.96 -5.20 -4.13
C ARG A 61 6.57 -5.68 -3.76
N VAL A 62 5.61 -4.76 -3.57
CA VAL A 62 4.24 -5.09 -3.17
C VAL A 62 3.55 -5.94 -4.24
N GLY A 63 3.77 -5.64 -5.53
CA GLY A 63 3.26 -6.45 -6.63
C GLY A 63 3.82 -7.87 -6.64
N ALA A 64 5.12 -8.04 -6.34
CA ALA A 64 5.72 -9.36 -6.20
C ALA A 64 5.14 -10.14 -5.00
N ASP A 65 5.03 -9.48 -3.83
CA ASP A 65 4.47 -10.07 -2.61
C ASP A 65 3.00 -10.49 -2.80
N LEU A 66 2.19 -9.67 -3.49
CA LEU A 66 0.80 -10.01 -3.82
C LEU A 66 0.70 -11.22 -4.74
N ARG A 67 1.53 -11.30 -5.79
CA ARG A 67 1.54 -12.47 -6.68
C ARG A 67 1.95 -13.73 -5.93
N ALA A 68 2.95 -13.65 -5.06
CA ALA A 68 3.38 -14.79 -4.23
C ALA A 68 2.25 -15.25 -3.29
N LEU A 69 1.55 -14.31 -2.64
CA LEU A 69 0.38 -14.62 -1.82
C LEU A 69 -0.70 -15.32 -2.64
N LEU A 70 -1.06 -14.78 -3.80
CA LEU A 70 -2.17 -15.29 -4.62
C LEU A 70 -1.84 -16.62 -5.30
N ALA A 71 -0.56 -16.91 -5.53
CA ALA A 71 -0.09 -18.22 -6.01
C ALA A 71 -0.08 -19.30 -4.92
N THR A 72 -0.15 -18.91 -3.64
CA THR A 72 -0.22 -19.87 -2.53
C THR A 72 -1.59 -20.57 -2.51
N PRO A 73 -1.66 -21.89 -2.24
CA PRO A 73 -2.94 -22.59 -2.09
C PRO A 73 -3.87 -21.87 -1.13
N VAL A 74 -5.16 -21.78 -1.47
CA VAL A 74 -6.15 -20.96 -0.74
C VAL A 74 -6.21 -21.28 0.76
N ALA A 75 -6.09 -22.56 1.12
CA ALA A 75 -6.06 -23.03 2.51
C ALA A 75 -4.79 -22.63 3.28
N GLU A 76 -3.70 -22.33 2.57
CA GLU A 76 -2.40 -21.97 3.14
C GLU A 76 -2.14 -20.46 3.14
N GLN A 77 -2.97 -19.67 2.45
CA GLN A 77 -2.87 -18.21 2.44
C GLN A 77 -3.22 -17.62 3.82
N ARG A 78 -2.18 -17.30 4.61
CA ARG A 78 -2.30 -16.71 5.97
C ARG A 78 -2.45 -15.20 6.02
N ALA A 79 -2.33 -14.53 4.87
CA ALA A 79 -2.51 -13.09 4.75
C ALA A 79 -3.61 -12.75 3.75
N THR A 80 -3.97 -11.47 3.75
CA THR A 80 -4.90 -10.81 2.82
C THR A 80 -4.14 -9.85 1.91
N PRO A 81 -4.70 -9.51 0.73
CA PRO A 81 -4.11 -8.49 -0.12
C PRO A 81 -3.89 -7.15 0.60
N LEU A 82 -4.82 -6.74 1.47
CA LEU A 82 -4.66 -5.51 2.26
C LEU A 82 -3.48 -5.58 3.23
N GLU A 83 -3.23 -6.72 3.89
CA GLU A 83 -2.07 -6.87 4.76
C GLU A 83 -0.74 -6.72 4.01
N VAL A 84 -0.67 -7.19 2.76
CA VAL A 84 0.50 -6.99 1.90
C VAL A 84 0.64 -5.53 1.48
N VAL A 85 -0.45 -4.90 1.00
CA VAL A 85 -0.46 -3.50 0.56
C VAL A 85 -0.14 -2.53 1.71
N ARG A 86 -0.50 -2.90 2.94
CA ARG A 86 -0.11 -2.12 4.14
C ARG A 86 1.39 -2.02 4.36
N SER A 87 2.22 -2.77 3.64
CA SER A 87 3.68 -2.58 3.66
C SER A 87 4.18 -1.47 2.72
N ALA A 88 3.32 -0.87 1.89
CA ALA A 88 3.69 0.14 0.90
C ALA A 88 4.21 1.47 1.50
N TYR A 89 4.01 1.70 2.81
CA TYR A 89 4.49 2.92 3.47
C TYR A 89 6.02 3.01 3.59
N ARG A 90 6.73 1.89 3.45
CA ARG A 90 8.15 1.79 3.81
C ARG A 90 9.01 2.74 2.99
N GLU A 91 8.90 2.68 1.67
CA GLU A 91 9.71 3.48 0.75
C GLU A 91 9.39 4.99 0.86
N PRO A 92 8.12 5.43 0.89
CA PRO A 92 7.79 6.84 1.20
C PRO A 92 8.30 7.31 2.56
N THR A 93 8.31 6.45 3.57
CA THR A 93 8.84 6.76 4.90
C THR A 93 10.35 7.01 4.86
N GLU A 94 11.08 6.23 4.07
CA GLU A 94 12.52 6.40 3.90
C GLU A 94 12.86 7.74 3.23
N VAL A 95 12.10 8.16 2.23
CA VAL A 95 12.24 9.48 1.59
C VAL A 95 12.08 10.61 2.60
N LEU A 96 10.99 10.58 3.37
CA LEU A 96 10.71 11.60 4.39
C LEU A 96 11.78 11.60 5.51
N ALA A 97 12.25 10.43 5.91
CA ALA A 97 13.28 10.29 6.93
C ALA A 97 14.64 10.82 6.46
N ALA A 98 15.02 10.56 5.20
CA ALA A 98 16.27 11.06 4.61
C ALA A 98 16.31 12.59 4.54
N LEU A 99 15.15 13.23 4.38
CA LEU A 99 14.98 14.68 4.40
C LEU A 99 15.00 15.28 5.82
N GLY A 100 15.07 14.44 6.87
CA GLY A 100 15.04 14.89 8.26
C GLY A 100 13.68 15.38 8.72
N VAL A 101 12.60 15.02 8.02
CA VAL A 101 11.23 15.39 8.43
C VAL A 101 10.92 14.74 9.79
N PRO A 102 10.48 15.49 10.81
CA PRO A 102 10.15 14.91 12.11
C PRO A 102 8.94 13.95 11.99
N PRO A 103 8.92 12.84 12.76
CA PRO A 103 7.76 11.96 12.82
C PRO A 103 6.47 12.69 13.23
N VAL A 104 5.33 12.16 12.80
CA VAL A 104 4.02 12.67 13.23
C VAL A 104 3.61 12.00 14.55
N VAL A 105 2.82 12.70 15.37
CA VAL A 105 2.17 12.09 16.53
C VAL A 105 1.10 11.13 16.02
N ARG A 106 1.17 9.87 16.46
CA ARG A 106 0.21 8.82 16.08
C ARG A 106 -0.50 8.29 17.31
N ASP A 107 -1.67 7.68 17.11
CA ASP A 107 -2.34 7.00 18.21
C ASP A 107 -1.59 5.73 18.63
N GLN A 108 -1.80 5.31 19.88
CA GLN A 108 -1.09 4.16 20.46
C GLN A 108 -1.37 2.83 19.73
N PHE A 109 -2.53 2.70 19.09
CA PHE A 109 -2.83 1.48 18.34
C PHE A 109 -1.96 1.43 17.07
N ASP A 110 -1.90 2.53 16.33
CA ASP A 110 -1.07 2.64 15.12
C ASP A 110 0.42 2.45 15.40
N GLU A 111 0.92 2.99 16.51
CA GLU A 111 2.33 2.82 16.91
C GLU A 111 2.68 1.35 17.17
N ARG A 112 1.76 0.59 17.75
CA ARG A 112 1.95 -0.85 18.03
C ARG A 112 1.77 -1.69 16.78
N ALA A 113 0.77 -1.39 15.96
CA ALA A 113 0.46 -2.15 14.75
C ALA A 113 1.50 -1.92 13.65
N TRP A 114 2.01 -0.70 13.52
CA TRP A 114 2.99 -0.30 12.51
C TRP A 114 4.09 0.58 13.12
N PRO A 115 5.02 0.00 13.89
CA PRO A 115 6.08 0.78 14.55
C PRO A 115 6.99 1.51 13.55
N GLY A 116 7.16 0.96 12.34
CA GLY A 116 7.95 1.59 11.27
C GLY A 116 7.27 2.76 10.56
N ASP A 117 5.94 2.92 10.68
CA ASP A 117 5.18 3.94 9.95
C ASP A 117 5.22 5.30 10.67
N ARG A 118 6.40 5.92 10.68
CA ARG A 118 6.67 7.16 11.42
C ARG A 118 5.82 8.36 11.00
N TYR A 119 5.18 8.29 9.84
CA TYR A 119 4.41 9.39 9.25
C TYR A 119 2.92 9.07 9.08
N GLY A 120 2.45 7.90 9.55
CA GLY A 120 1.04 7.52 9.49
C GLY A 120 0.56 7.36 8.05
N LEU A 121 1.34 6.69 7.20
CA LEU A 121 1.07 6.52 5.78
C LEU A 121 0.35 5.20 5.48
N VAL A 122 0.28 4.24 6.40
CA VAL A 122 -0.29 2.91 6.13
C VAL A 122 -1.72 3.00 5.53
N PRO A 123 -1.98 2.38 4.37
CA PRO A 123 -3.33 2.25 3.83
C PRO A 123 -4.28 1.52 4.80
N ARG A 124 -5.41 2.14 5.12
CA ARG A 124 -6.48 1.53 5.91
C ARG A 124 -7.33 0.59 5.06
N THR A 125 -7.54 0.95 3.80
CA THR A 125 -8.25 0.15 2.79
C THR A 125 -7.46 0.12 1.47
N LEU A 126 -7.82 -0.79 0.54
CA LEU A 126 -7.23 -0.73 -0.81
C LEU A 126 -7.70 0.50 -1.60
N GLY A 127 -8.88 1.05 -1.28
CA GLY A 127 -9.40 2.27 -1.92
C GLY A 127 -8.54 3.50 -1.64
N ASP A 128 -7.80 3.51 -0.53
CA ASP A 128 -6.89 4.60 -0.16
C ASP A 128 -5.78 4.83 -1.21
N LEU A 129 -5.52 3.85 -2.08
CA LEU A 129 -4.62 3.99 -3.22
C LEU A 129 -5.16 4.95 -4.31
N GLY A 130 -6.40 5.41 -4.19
CA GLY A 130 -7.04 6.39 -5.08
C GLY A 130 -7.80 5.77 -6.24
N ASP A 131 -8.33 4.55 -6.05
CA ASP A 131 -9.23 3.87 -6.97
C ASP A 131 -10.36 3.24 -6.15
N ASP A 132 -11.57 3.78 -6.31
CA ASP A 132 -12.75 3.40 -5.52
C ASP A 132 -13.20 1.96 -5.78
N ASP A 133 -12.81 1.35 -6.91
CA ASP A 133 -13.14 -0.04 -7.24
C ASP A 133 -12.30 -1.05 -6.46
N LEU A 134 -11.13 -0.65 -5.93
CA LEU A 134 -10.23 -1.55 -5.22
C LEU A 134 -10.79 -2.06 -3.89
N ALA A 135 -11.55 -1.24 -3.16
CA ALA A 135 -12.17 -1.66 -1.91
C ALA A 135 -13.28 -2.72 -2.12
N PRO A 136 -14.25 -2.52 -3.03
CA PRO A 136 -15.20 -3.56 -3.45
C PRO A 136 -14.52 -4.83 -3.99
N LEU A 137 -13.45 -4.70 -4.77
CA LEU A 137 -12.69 -5.85 -5.28
C LEU A 137 -12.09 -6.69 -4.14
N HIS A 138 -11.51 -6.03 -3.12
CA HIS A 138 -10.97 -6.73 -1.94
C HIS A 138 -12.06 -7.50 -1.18
N LEU A 139 -13.24 -6.90 -1.02
CA LEU A 139 -14.38 -7.57 -0.40
C LEU A 139 -14.84 -8.78 -1.21
N ALA A 140 -14.94 -8.64 -2.53
CA ALA A 140 -15.33 -9.73 -3.43
C ALA A 140 -14.34 -10.90 -3.37
N TRP A 141 -13.04 -10.60 -3.32
CA TRP A 141 -11.99 -11.60 -3.14
C TRP A 141 -12.16 -12.36 -1.81
N GLY A 142 -12.38 -11.64 -0.71
CA GLY A 142 -12.58 -12.25 0.61
C GLY A 142 -13.80 -13.18 0.68
N LEU A 143 -14.91 -12.77 0.05
CA LEU A 143 -16.12 -13.60 -0.06
C LEU A 143 -15.87 -14.85 -0.90
N ALA A 144 -15.18 -14.72 -2.04
CA ALA A 144 -14.82 -15.86 -2.89
C ALA A 144 -13.90 -16.84 -2.14
N LYS A 145 -12.89 -16.34 -1.41
CA LYS A 145 -11.98 -17.16 -0.60
C LYS A 145 -12.75 -17.94 0.47
N ALA A 146 -13.63 -17.26 1.21
CA ALA A 146 -14.44 -17.91 2.23
C ALA A 146 -15.36 -19.00 1.67
N ALA A 147 -15.91 -18.81 0.47
CA ALA A 147 -16.75 -19.81 -0.19
C ALA A 147 -15.93 -21.00 -0.70
N VAL A 148 -14.69 -20.79 -1.17
CA VAL A 148 -13.77 -21.89 -1.53
C VAL A 148 -13.37 -22.72 -0.30
N LEU A 149 -13.18 -22.10 0.86
CA LEU A 149 -12.79 -22.82 2.09
C LEU A 149 -13.93 -23.61 2.75
N ARG A 150 -15.19 -23.31 2.40
CA ARG A 150 -16.38 -23.96 2.99
C ARG A 150 -17.01 -25.03 2.10
N GLY A 151 -16.70 -25.02 0.81
CA GLY A 151 -17.18 -26.00 -0.19
C GLY A 151 -16.17 -27.09 -0.43
#